data_AF-A0A8E0V2Y9-F1
#
_entry.id   AF-A0A8E0V2Y9-F1
#
_cell.length_a   1.000
_cell.length_b   1.000
_cell.length_c   1.000
_cell.angle_alpha   90.00
_cell.angle_beta   90.00
_cell.angle_gamma   90.00
#
_symmetry.space_group_name_H-M   'P 1'
#
loop_
_entity.id
_entity.type
_entity.pdbx_description
1 polymer ?
#
loop_
_entity_poly.entity_id
_entity_poly.type
_entity_poly.pdbx_seq_one_letter_code
_entity_poly.pdbx_strand_id
1 'polypeptide(L)'
;MPIVEKIFDENCAREWRQKFLDVYNGLSPEMMDWAIEGVKFKAEKFLKKGMLALQEDVEPLENITEHDKDYEPGFGGQVVNLVDPSLFALAYGRSQILPDRVIGLDDYLSHSGRAKVLEVKWEEHDPFSVINNGRTRTNREFLDLFTAYSLDYQWLPSEIKFKDTTEGCRIASCINNLRPDYHRLLYDTLERIIASVSPLWNMSLTPLRTERLNRRNRIKFERIEYLPSTNSLGEVLELGSPSDFEDI
;
A
#
# COMPACT_ATOMS: atom_id res chain seq x y z
N MET A 1 -5.31 18.27 20.47
CA MET A 1 -4.47 18.92 19.44
C MET A 1 -4.27 17.91 18.30
N PRO A 2 -4.71 18.22 17.08
CA PRO A 2 -4.52 17.38 15.90
C PRO A 2 -3.03 17.06 15.67
N ILE A 3 -2.70 15.87 15.16
CA ILE A 3 -1.30 15.47 14.89
C ILE A 3 -0.56 16.48 14.00
N VAL A 4 -1.27 17.09 13.04
CA VAL A 4 -0.67 18.08 12.13
C VAL A 4 -0.28 19.36 12.88
N GLU A 5 -0.91 19.66 14.02
CA GLU A 5 -0.52 20.78 14.89
C GLU A 5 0.60 20.38 15.87
N LYS A 6 0.67 19.11 16.29
CA LYS A 6 1.72 18.58 17.17
C LYS A 6 3.13 18.77 16.62
N ILE A 7 3.35 18.68 15.32
CA ILE A 7 4.69 18.88 14.76
C ILE A 7 5.21 20.32 14.89
N PHE A 8 4.31 21.29 15.08
CA PHE A 8 4.68 22.69 15.33
C PHE A 8 4.91 23.00 16.81
N ASP A 9 4.52 22.09 17.71
CA ASP A 9 4.87 22.17 19.11
C ASP A 9 6.30 21.67 19.34
N GLU A 10 7.16 22.54 19.86
CA GLU A 10 8.59 22.24 20.07
C GLU A 10 8.83 21.11 21.08
N ASN A 11 7.92 20.88 22.03
CA ASN A 11 8.06 19.76 22.96
C ASN A 11 7.76 18.43 22.25
N CYS A 12 6.69 18.37 21.46
CA CYS A 12 6.37 17.21 20.62
C CYS A 12 7.48 16.92 19.60
N ALA A 13 7.96 17.93 18.87
CA ALA A 13 9.03 17.77 17.89
C ALA A 13 10.32 17.24 18.54
N ARG A 14 10.68 17.74 19.73
CA ARG A 14 11.83 17.25 20.50
C ARG A 14 11.65 15.81 20.98
N GLU A 15 10.46 15.43 21.44
CA GLU A 15 10.17 14.05 21.83
C GLU A 15 10.30 13.09 20.64
N TRP A 16 9.76 13.46 19.48
CA TRP A 16 9.86 12.65 18.26
C TRP A 16 11.30 12.52 17.80
N ARG A 17 12.09 13.60 17.87
CA ARG A 17 13.52 13.60 17.58
C ARG A 17 14.26 12.59 18.46
N GLN A 18 14.01 12.61 19.77
CA GLN A 18 14.69 11.70 20.70
C GLN A 18 14.30 10.24 20.44
N LYS A 19 13.00 9.95 20.27
CA LYS A 19 12.54 8.58 19.94
C LYS A 19 13.19 8.03 18.68
N PHE A 20 13.31 8.85 17.63
CA PHE A 20 13.95 8.41 16.39
C PHE A 20 15.45 8.14 16.56
N LEU A 21 16.17 9.00 17.28
CA LEU A 21 17.59 8.81 17.56
C LEU A 21 17.85 7.58 18.45
N ASP A 22 16.93 7.27 19.37
CA ASP A 22 17.02 6.11 20.26
C ASP A 22 16.79 4.78 19.52
N VAL A 23 15.97 4.80 18.45
CA VAL A 23 15.63 3.61 17.64
C VAL A 23 16.60 3.41 16.48
N TYR A 24 17.03 4.49 15.82
CA TYR A 24 17.84 4.44 14.61
C TYR A 24 19.26 4.98 14.85
N ASN A 25 20.19 4.07 15.13
CA ASN A 25 21.61 4.36 15.36
C ASN A 25 22.35 4.97 14.14
N GLY A 26 21.71 5.14 12.98
CA GLY A 26 22.32 5.63 11.74
C GLY A 26 22.07 7.11 11.41
N LEU A 27 21.33 7.85 12.24
CA LEU A 27 20.94 9.23 11.96
C LEU A 27 21.66 10.21 12.90
N SER A 28 22.28 11.25 12.34
CA SER A 28 22.85 12.32 13.16
C SER A 28 21.75 13.26 13.66
N PRO A 29 21.98 13.97 14.79
CA PRO A 29 21.03 14.98 15.27
C PRO A 29 20.69 16.04 14.22
N GLU A 30 21.66 16.46 13.41
CA GLU A 30 21.47 17.44 12.32
C GLU A 30 20.62 16.86 11.18
N MET A 31 20.78 15.58 10.85
CA MET A 31 19.93 14.90 9.87
C MET A 31 18.47 14.87 10.34
N MET A 32 18.25 14.66 11.63
CA MET A 32 16.91 14.70 12.22
C MET A 32 16.31 16.09 12.21
N ASP A 33 17.10 17.13 12.43
CA ASP A 33 16.61 18.52 12.33
C ASP A 33 16.08 18.82 10.91
N TRP A 34 16.81 18.37 9.87
CA TRP A 34 16.33 18.46 8.49
C TRP A 34 15.08 17.63 8.22
N ALA A 35 14.97 16.44 8.81
CA ALA A 35 13.78 15.61 8.69
C ALA A 35 12.55 16.31 9.29
N ILE A 36 12.68 16.85 10.51
CA ILE A 36 11.61 17.58 11.21
C ILE A 36 11.19 18.82 10.43
N GLU A 37 12.14 19.63 9.94
CA GLU A 37 11.85 20.78 9.07
C GLU A 37 11.12 20.37 7.78
N GLY A 38 11.54 19.26 7.17
CA GLY A 38 10.85 18.67 6.01
C GLY A 38 9.41 18.26 6.32
N VAL A 39 9.14 17.71 7.51
CA VAL A 39 7.79 17.35 7.96
C VAL A 39 6.97 18.61 8.25
N LYS A 40 7.51 19.61 8.97
CA LYS A 40 6.85 20.91 9.24
C LYS A 40 6.41 21.58 7.93
N PHE A 41 7.31 21.68 6.95
CA PHE A 41 7.01 22.25 5.63
C PHE A 41 5.87 21.53 4.91
N LYS A 42 5.84 20.19 4.96
CA LYS A 42 4.76 19.38 4.37
C LYS A 42 3.45 19.58 5.13
N ALA A 43 3.50 19.57 6.46
CA ALA A 43 2.34 19.79 7.33
C ALA A 43 1.68 21.14 7.05
N GLU A 44 2.45 22.22 6.88
CA GLU A 44 1.91 23.53 6.50
C GLU A 44 1.16 23.48 5.16
N LYS A 45 1.72 22.79 4.16
CA LYS A 45 1.06 22.62 2.87
C LYS A 45 -0.25 21.85 3.01
N PHE A 46 -0.28 20.83 3.87
CA PHE A 46 -1.48 20.04 4.12
C PHE A 46 -2.57 20.81 4.88
N LEU A 47 -2.18 21.61 5.89
CA LEU A 47 -3.09 22.52 6.59
C LEU A 47 -3.72 23.54 5.62
N LYS A 48 -2.89 24.17 4.78
CA LYS A 48 -3.34 25.14 3.76
C LYS A 48 -4.28 24.53 2.71
N LYS A 49 -4.16 23.21 2.46
CA LYS A 49 -4.99 22.46 1.50
C LYS A 49 -6.21 21.78 2.13
N GLY A 50 -6.44 21.93 3.45
CA GLY A 50 -7.61 21.38 4.11
C GLY A 50 -7.59 19.85 4.29
N MET A 51 -6.41 19.22 4.33
CA MET A 51 -6.28 17.77 4.58
C MET A 51 -6.53 17.35 6.03
N LEU A 52 -7.03 18.26 6.88
CA LEU A 52 -7.49 17.96 8.25
C LEU A 52 -8.68 16.99 8.26
N ALA A 53 -9.51 17.00 7.22
CA ALA A 53 -10.65 16.09 7.08
C ALA A 53 -10.23 14.61 7.17
N LEU A 54 -9.01 14.26 6.74
CA LEU A 54 -8.53 12.90 6.85
C LEU A 54 -8.43 12.43 8.31
N GLN A 55 -8.06 13.32 9.23
CA GLN A 55 -7.90 12.94 10.64
C GLN A 55 -9.26 12.64 11.29
N GLU A 56 -10.26 13.46 10.99
CA GLU A 56 -11.63 13.24 11.48
C GLU A 56 -12.23 11.98 10.85
N ASP A 57 -12.01 11.77 9.56
CA ASP A 57 -12.60 10.64 8.83
C ASP A 57 -11.96 9.28 9.17
N VAL A 58 -10.72 9.26 9.68
CA VAL A 58 -10.05 8.02 10.15
C VAL A 58 -10.22 7.76 11.64
N GLU A 59 -10.71 8.73 12.42
CA GLU A 59 -10.94 8.56 13.87
C GLU A 59 -11.77 7.31 14.20
N PRO A 60 -12.83 6.94 13.45
CA PRO A 60 -13.58 5.70 13.71
C PRO A 60 -12.76 4.42 13.53
N LEU A 61 -11.72 4.44 12.69
CA LEU A 61 -10.79 3.32 12.49
C LEU A 61 -9.73 3.26 13.58
N GLU A 62 -9.32 4.42 14.13
CA GLU A 62 -8.35 4.50 15.22
C GLU A 62 -8.97 4.19 16.59
N ASN A 63 -10.22 4.63 16.81
CA ASN A 63 -10.93 4.55 18.07
C ASN A 63 -11.73 3.25 18.23
N ILE A 64 -11.03 2.14 18.04
CA ILE A 64 -11.50 0.77 18.31
C ILE A 64 -10.88 0.24 19.61
N THR A 65 -11.42 -0.87 20.13
CA THR A 65 -10.87 -1.44 21.36
C THR A 65 -9.43 -1.92 21.15
N GLU A 66 -8.59 -1.88 22.18
CA GLU A 66 -7.18 -2.29 22.07
C GLU A 66 -7.00 -3.73 21.56
N HIS A 67 -7.96 -4.62 21.84
CA HIS A 67 -7.94 -6.00 21.36
C HIS A 67 -8.27 -6.09 19.85
N ASP A 68 -9.01 -5.13 19.31
CA ASP A 68 -9.40 -5.12 17.90
C ASP A 68 -8.36 -4.42 17.01
N LYS A 69 -7.33 -3.79 17.61
CA LYS A 69 -6.27 -3.11 16.85
C LYS A 69 -5.36 -4.11 16.17
N ASP A 70 -5.25 -3.95 14.86
CA ASP A 70 -4.33 -4.71 14.03
C ASP A 70 -2.93 -4.08 14.08
N TYR A 71 -2.10 -4.61 14.99
CA TYR A 71 -0.73 -4.13 15.15
C TYR A 71 0.19 -4.81 14.13
N GLU A 72 0.98 -4.00 13.41
CA GLU A 72 1.93 -4.51 12.42
C GLU A 72 2.97 -5.42 13.12
N PRO A 73 3.14 -6.67 12.65
CA PRO A 73 4.15 -7.58 13.18
C PRO A 73 5.57 -7.00 13.09
N GLY A 74 6.41 -7.28 14.08
CA GLY A 74 7.82 -6.83 14.10
C GLY A 74 8.05 -5.37 14.52
N PHE A 75 6.99 -4.60 14.82
CA PHE A 75 7.11 -3.21 15.31
C PHE A 75 6.80 -3.04 16.81
N GLY A 76 6.77 -4.15 17.56
CA GLY A 76 6.59 -4.10 19.03
C GLY A 76 5.33 -3.38 19.49
N GLY A 77 4.24 -3.44 18.72
CA GLY A 77 2.97 -2.79 19.04
C GLY A 77 2.96 -1.26 18.85
N GLN A 78 3.90 -0.70 18.07
CA GLN A 78 3.97 0.74 17.85
C GLN A 78 3.20 1.22 16.61
N VAL A 79 2.95 0.33 15.66
CA VAL A 79 2.30 0.64 14.38
C VAL A 79 0.98 -0.13 14.32
N VAL A 80 -0.10 0.59 14.05
CA VAL A 80 -1.44 0.02 13.88
C VAL A 80 -1.87 0.24 12.43
N ASN A 81 -2.27 -0.85 11.78
CA ASN A 81 -2.83 -0.83 10.44
C ASN A 81 -4.32 -0.47 10.52
N LEU A 82 -4.67 0.76 10.13
CA LEU A 82 -6.08 1.18 10.07
C LEU A 82 -6.82 0.48 8.92
N VAL A 83 -6.09 0.19 7.85
CA VAL A 83 -6.53 -0.60 6.69
C VAL A 83 -5.33 -1.42 6.25
N ASP A 84 -5.39 -2.74 6.43
CA ASP A 84 -4.34 -3.66 5.99
C ASP A 84 -4.73 -4.29 4.63
N PRO A 85 -3.96 -4.06 3.55
CA PRO A 85 -4.18 -4.72 2.27
C PRO A 85 -3.97 -6.25 2.31
N SER A 86 -3.28 -6.77 3.32
CA SER A 86 -3.01 -8.19 3.53
C SER A 86 -4.18 -8.92 4.19
N LEU A 87 -4.96 -8.22 5.02
CA LEU A 87 -6.22 -8.76 5.54
C LEU A 87 -7.21 -8.94 4.38
N PHE A 88 -7.83 -10.11 4.28
CA PHE A 88 -8.80 -10.45 3.21
C PHE A 88 -8.23 -10.44 1.78
N ALA A 89 -6.94 -10.79 1.62
CA ALA A 89 -6.38 -11.09 0.31
C ALA A 89 -7.21 -12.14 -0.46
N LEU A 90 -7.14 -12.09 -1.79
CA LEU A 90 -7.67 -13.16 -2.63
C LEU A 90 -6.92 -14.44 -2.30
N ALA A 91 -7.63 -15.50 -1.92
CA ALA A 91 -7.10 -16.84 -1.72
C ALA A 91 -7.67 -17.76 -2.81
N TYR A 92 -6.81 -18.24 -3.71
CA TYR A 92 -7.25 -19.08 -4.81
C TYR A 92 -7.88 -20.39 -4.32
N GLY A 93 -8.98 -20.82 -4.95
CA GLY A 93 -9.74 -21.99 -4.52
C GLY A 93 -10.55 -21.83 -3.23
N ARG A 94 -10.48 -20.67 -2.55
CA ARG A 94 -11.25 -20.37 -1.33
C ARG A 94 -12.14 -19.14 -1.50
N SER A 95 -11.57 -18.04 -1.98
CA SER A 95 -12.30 -16.78 -2.17
C SER A 95 -13.41 -16.94 -3.20
N GLN A 96 -14.53 -16.26 -2.93
CA GLN A 96 -15.68 -16.25 -3.81
C GLN A 96 -15.70 -14.98 -4.65
N ILE A 97 -16.00 -15.12 -5.94
CA ILE A 97 -16.09 -14.02 -6.89
C ILE A 97 -17.48 -13.97 -7.55
N LEU A 98 -17.77 -12.82 -8.13
CA LEU A 98 -18.92 -12.63 -9.02
C LEU A 98 -18.37 -12.48 -10.46
N PRO A 99 -18.37 -13.55 -11.27
CA PRO A 99 -17.63 -13.57 -12.54
C PRO A 99 -18.24 -12.70 -13.64
N ASP A 100 -19.51 -12.31 -13.49
CA ASP A 100 -20.32 -11.69 -14.55
C ASP A 100 -20.60 -10.21 -14.31
N ARG A 101 -20.02 -9.60 -13.26
CA ARG A 101 -20.33 -8.22 -12.88
C ARG A 101 -19.20 -7.57 -12.10
N VAL A 102 -19.22 -6.24 -12.12
CA VAL A 102 -18.39 -5.40 -11.26
C VAL A 102 -19.30 -4.82 -10.17
N ILE A 103 -18.83 -4.87 -8.93
CA ILE A 103 -19.53 -4.36 -7.77
C ILE A 103 -19.04 -2.94 -7.45
N GLY A 104 -19.97 -2.00 -7.38
CA GLY A 104 -19.72 -0.61 -7.01
C GLY A 104 -19.91 -0.37 -5.51
N LEU A 105 -19.66 0.87 -5.10
CA LEU A 105 -19.86 1.29 -3.70
C LEU A 105 -21.33 1.28 -3.29
N ASP A 106 -22.25 1.56 -4.22
CA ASP A 106 -23.68 1.71 -3.94
C ASP A 106 -24.40 0.36 -3.82
N ASP A 107 -23.88 -0.69 -4.46
CA ASP A 107 -24.48 -2.02 -4.52
C ASP A 107 -23.60 -3.13 -3.89
N TYR A 108 -22.62 -2.73 -3.08
CA TYR A 108 -21.57 -3.63 -2.57
C TYR A 108 -22.09 -4.84 -1.75
N LEU A 109 -23.18 -4.67 -1.00
CA LEU A 109 -23.84 -5.76 -0.26
C LEU A 109 -25.00 -6.42 -1.01
N SER A 110 -25.48 -5.82 -2.10
CA SER A 110 -26.71 -6.28 -2.78
C SER A 110 -26.56 -7.67 -3.41
N HIS A 111 -25.33 -8.15 -3.54
CA HIS A 111 -24.97 -9.40 -4.20
C HIS A 111 -24.36 -10.45 -3.26
N SER A 112 -24.37 -10.20 -1.94
CA SER A 112 -23.92 -11.15 -0.94
C SER A 112 -24.63 -12.49 -1.08
N GLY A 113 -23.89 -13.59 -0.94
CA GLY A 113 -24.41 -14.96 -1.06
C GLY A 113 -24.63 -15.47 -2.49
N ARG A 114 -24.32 -14.67 -3.53
CA ARG A 114 -24.39 -15.09 -4.94
C ARG A 114 -23.03 -15.40 -5.56
N ALA A 115 -21.96 -15.23 -4.78
CA ALA A 115 -20.60 -15.43 -5.23
C ALA A 115 -20.28 -16.93 -5.36
N LYS A 116 -19.38 -17.26 -6.29
CA LYS A 116 -18.91 -18.63 -6.53
C LYS A 116 -17.43 -18.69 -6.25
N VAL A 117 -16.95 -19.82 -5.74
CA VAL A 117 -15.53 -20.03 -5.52
C VAL A 117 -14.78 -19.83 -6.83
N LEU A 118 -13.69 -19.06 -6.78
CA LEU A 118 -12.79 -18.89 -7.90
C LEU A 118 -12.03 -20.21 -8.14
N GLU A 119 -12.52 -21.00 -9.08
CA GLU A 119 -11.80 -22.15 -9.59
C GLU A 119 -10.67 -21.67 -10.51
N VAL A 120 -9.42 -21.90 -10.08
CA VAL A 120 -8.27 -21.65 -10.95
C VAL A 120 -7.67 -22.97 -11.39
N LYS A 121 -7.69 -23.18 -12.70
CA LYS A 121 -7.01 -24.29 -13.35
C LYS A 121 -5.79 -23.76 -14.07
N TRP A 122 -4.70 -23.67 -13.32
CA TRP A 122 -3.40 -23.22 -13.85
C TRP A 122 -2.90 -24.10 -15.01
N GLU A 123 -3.40 -25.33 -15.10
CA GLU A 123 -3.05 -26.32 -16.14
C GLU A 123 -3.83 -26.14 -17.46
N GLU A 124 -5.00 -25.49 -17.44
CA GLU A 124 -5.90 -25.40 -18.61
C GLU A 124 -5.85 -24.04 -19.34
N HIS A 125 -5.35 -22.97 -18.70
CA HIS A 125 -5.16 -21.68 -19.34
C HIS A 125 -3.76 -21.54 -19.94
N ASP A 126 -3.57 -22.11 -21.12
CA ASP A 126 -2.45 -21.82 -22.03
C ASP A 126 -2.93 -21.03 -23.26
N PRO A 127 -2.98 -19.68 -23.21
CA PRO A 127 -3.28 -18.88 -24.40
C PRO A 127 -2.04 -18.22 -25.02
N PHE A 128 -0.83 -18.39 -24.46
CA PHE A 128 0.32 -17.60 -24.91
C PHE A 128 1.62 -18.41 -24.97
N SER A 129 1.87 -18.98 -26.15
CA SER A 129 3.23 -19.09 -26.65
C SER A 129 3.78 -17.67 -26.90
N VAL A 130 4.41 -17.07 -25.88
CA VAL A 130 5.06 -15.77 -26.06
C VAL A 130 6.36 -15.97 -26.84
N ILE A 131 6.33 -15.63 -28.13
CA ILE A 131 7.54 -15.54 -28.96
C ILE A 131 8.32 -14.33 -28.50
N ASN A 132 9.48 -14.54 -27.88
CA ASN A 132 10.41 -13.47 -27.54
C ASN A 132 11.72 -13.69 -28.32
N ASN A 133 12.08 -12.74 -29.19
CA ASN A 133 13.27 -12.79 -30.05
C ASN A 133 13.44 -14.12 -30.83
N GLY A 134 12.35 -14.68 -31.35
CA GLY A 134 12.39 -15.89 -32.19
C GLY A 134 12.76 -17.19 -31.46
N ARG A 135 12.79 -17.19 -30.13
CA ARG A 135 13.00 -18.40 -29.33
C ARG A 135 11.71 -18.79 -28.62
N THR A 136 11.28 -20.03 -28.85
CA THR A 136 10.21 -20.67 -28.08
C THR A 136 10.76 -21.01 -26.70
N ARG A 137 10.33 -20.28 -25.66
CA ARG A 137 10.63 -20.65 -24.27
C ARG A 137 9.59 -21.64 -23.78
N THR A 138 10.02 -22.61 -22.98
CA THR A 138 9.09 -23.55 -22.32
C THR A 138 8.45 -22.89 -21.10
N ASN A 139 7.27 -23.37 -20.68
CA ASN A 139 6.48 -22.80 -19.59
C ASN A 139 7.27 -22.58 -18.29
N ARG A 140 8.26 -23.43 -18.00
CA ARG A 140 9.10 -23.31 -16.80
C ARG A 140 9.90 -22.00 -16.77
N GLU A 141 10.40 -21.56 -17.92
CA GLU A 141 11.16 -20.32 -18.05
C GLU A 141 10.27 -19.06 -18.10
N PHE A 142 8.96 -19.23 -18.37
CA PHE A 142 7.96 -18.17 -18.33
C PHE A 142 7.34 -18.05 -16.92
N LEU A 143 7.14 -19.17 -16.21
CA LEU A 143 6.81 -19.20 -14.79
C LEU A 143 7.92 -18.59 -13.93
N ASP A 144 9.19 -18.68 -14.35
CA ASP A 144 10.30 -17.99 -13.67
C ASP A 144 10.12 -16.45 -13.62
N LEU A 145 9.39 -15.84 -14.57
CA LEU A 145 8.98 -14.42 -14.50
C LEU A 145 7.81 -14.19 -13.53
N PHE A 146 6.99 -15.22 -13.29
CA PHE A 146 5.90 -15.24 -12.31
C PHE A 146 6.34 -15.70 -10.92
N THR A 147 7.62 -15.99 -10.68
CA THR A 147 8.15 -16.16 -9.31
C THR A 147 7.91 -14.93 -8.42
N ALA A 148 7.61 -13.78 -9.03
CA ALA A 148 7.24 -12.55 -8.33
C ALA A 148 5.79 -12.53 -7.81
N TYR A 149 4.94 -13.49 -8.18
CA TYR A 149 3.53 -13.54 -7.77
C TYR A 149 3.23 -14.85 -7.06
N SER A 150 2.49 -14.77 -5.94
CA SER A 150 1.97 -15.96 -5.29
C SER A 150 0.83 -16.57 -6.11
N LEU A 151 0.85 -17.90 -6.21
CA LEU A 151 -0.23 -18.71 -6.81
C LEU A 151 -1.32 -19.09 -5.79
N ASP A 152 -1.10 -18.74 -4.52
CA ASP A 152 -2.01 -19.01 -3.42
C ASP A 152 -2.79 -17.74 -3.06
N TYR A 153 -2.11 -16.58 -3.05
CA TYR A 153 -2.68 -15.33 -2.56
C TYR A 153 -2.36 -14.11 -3.43
N GLN A 154 -3.30 -13.17 -3.54
CA GLN A 154 -3.07 -11.86 -4.15
C GLN A 154 -3.76 -10.74 -3.38
N TRP A 155 -3.09 -9.60 -3.22
CA TRP A 155 -3.75 -8.38 -2.75
C TRP A 155 -4.78 -7.91 -3.77
N LEU A 156 -5.94 -7.50 -3.26
CA LEU A 156 -7.02 -6.99 -4.09
C LEU A 156 -6.88 -5.47 -4.25
N PRO A 157 -6.78 -4.98 -5.50
CA PRO A 157 -6.76 -3.54 -5.73
C PRO A 157 -8.14 -2.92 -5.49
N SER A 158 -8.16 -1.61 -5.29
CA SER A 158 -9.38 -0.81 -5.36
C SER A 158 -9.36 0.03 -6.64
N GLU A 159 -10.46 0.00 -7.37
CA GLU A 159 -10.60 0.67 -8.65
C GLU A 159 -10.84 2.16 -8.45
N ILE A 160 -10.14 2.99 -9.22
CA ILE A 160 -10.29 4.44 -9.21
C ILE A 160 -10.60 4.91 -10.63
N LYS A 161 -11.75 5.59 -10.80
CA LYS A 161 -12.15 6.20 -12.06
C LYS A 161 -11.82 7.69 -12.06
N PHE A 162 -10.95 8.11 -12.96
CA PHE A 162 -10.69 9.54 -13.18
C PHE A 162 -11.81 10.15 -14.02
N LYS A 163 -12.19 11.38 -13.71
CA LYS A 163 -13.17 12.13 -14.51
C LYS A 163 -12.52 12.61 -15.81
N ASP A 164 -13.31 12.82 -16.86
CA ASP A 164 -12.81 13.35 -18.15
C ASP A 164 -12.28 14.80 -18.03
N THR A 165 -12.70 15.51 -16.98
CA THR A 165 -12.14 16.81 -16.60
C THR A 165 -10.78 16.63 -15.92
N THR A 166 -9.86 17.58 -16.09
CA THR A 166 -8.49 17.56 -15.54
C THR A 166 -8.39 17.45 -14.02
N GLU A 167 -9.51 17.44 -13.30
CA GLU A 167 -9.57 17.39 -11.85
C GLU A 167 -10.66 16.43 -11.37
N GLY A 168 -10.28 15.56 -10.44
CA GLY A 168 -11.18 14.67 -9.72
C GLY A 168 -11.13 13.21 -10.15
N CYS A 169 -11.30 12.34 -9.17
CA CYS A 169 -11.50 10.91 -9.35
C CYS A 169 -12.66 10.42 -8.48
N ARG A 170 -13.14 9.22 -8.75
CA ARG A 170 -14.10 8.49 -7.92
C ARG A 170 -13.54 7.12 -7.60
N ILE A 171 -13.56 6.72 -6.33
CA ILE A 171 -13.29 5.34 -5.96
C ILE A 171 -14.50 4.51 -6.42
N ALA A 172 -14.24 3.55 -7.30
CA ALA A 172 -15.27 2.82 -8.03
C ALA A 172 -15.60 1.46 -7.42
N SER A 173 -14.69 0.88 -6.64
CA SER A 173 -14.90 -0.37 -5.90
C SER A 173 -14.58 -0.18 -4.42
N CYS A 174 -15.08 -1.10 -3.58
CA CYS A 174 -14.77 -1.10 -2.16
C CYS A 174 -13.25 -1.18 -1.93
N ILE A 175 -12.75 -0.33 -1.02
CA ILE A 175 -11.44 -0.52 -0.39
C ILE A 175 -11.56 -1.68 0.58
N ASN A 176 -10.59 -2.59 0.51
CA ASN A 176 -10.60 -3.80 1.32
C ASN A 176 -10.68 -3.44 2.81
N ASN A 177 -11.51 -4.17 3.57
CA ASN A 177 -11.84 -3.90 4.97
C ASN A 177 -12.45 -2.50 5.28
N LEU A 178 -12.75 -1.67 4.27
CA LEU A 178 -13.31 -0.33 4.48
C LEU A 178 -14.73 -0.24 3.95
N ARG A 179 -15.72 -0.41 4.83
CA ARG A 179 -17.12 -0.40 4.43
C ARG A 179 -17.61 0.99 3.96
N PRO A 180 -18.17 1.11 2.75
CA PRO A 180 -18.64 2.40 2.22
C PRO A 180 -19.83 3.00 2.96
N ASP A 181 -20.65 2.19 3.62
CA ASP A 181 -21.85 2.63 4.34
C ASP A 181 -21.52 3.33 5.67
N TYR A 182 -20.47 2.90 6.36
CA TYR A 182 -19.97 3.55 7.58
C TYR A 182 -18.95 4.66 7.29
N HIS A 183 -18.09 4.49 6.29
CA HIS A 183 -16.93 5.35 6.06
C HIS A 183 -17.06 6.22 4.81
N ARG A 184 -18.27 6.59 4.41
CA ARG A 184 -18.52 7.34 3.16
C ARG A 184 -17.71 8.64 3.08
N LEU A 185 -17.60 9.37 4.19
CA LEU A 185 -16.81 10.61 4.27
C LEU A 185 -15.32 10.36 4.01
N LEU A 186 -14.77 9.26 4.54
CA LEU A 186 -13.39 8.85 4.28
C LEU A 186 -13.15 8.57 2.79
N TYR A 187 -14.09 7.90 2.11
CA TYR A 187 -14.00 7.71 0.65
C TYR A 187 -13.93 9.06 -0.08
N ASP A 188 -14.80 10.02 0.27
CA ASP A 188 -14.80 11.35 -0.35
C ASP A 188 -13.48 12.12 -0.07
N THR A 189 -12.92 11.97 1.13
CA THR A 189 -11.62 12.54 1.49
C THR A 189 -10.47 11.89 0.72
N LEU A 190 -10.45 10.57 0.60
CA LEU A 190 -9.45 9.85 -0.19
C LEU A 190 -9.51 10.26 -1.67
N GLU A 191 -10.70 10.42 -2.24
CA GLU A 191 -10.86 10.94 -3.61
C GLU A 191 -10.22 12.34 -3.78
N ARG A 192 -10.42 13.25 -2.82
CA ARG A 192 -9.78 14.58 -2.84
C ARG A 192 -8.26 14.51 -2.73
N ILE A 193 -7.74 13.60 -1.89
CA ILE A 193 -6.30 13.38 -1.73
C ILE A 193 -5.70 12.82 -3.02
N ILE A 194 -6.29 11.77 -3.57
CA ILE A 194 -5.85 11.15 -4.83
C ILE A 194 -5.86 12.17 -5.96
N ALA A 195 -6.93 12.96 -6.09
CA ALA A 195 -7.00 14.04 -7.07
C ALA A 195 -5.87 15.06 -6.89
N SER A 196 -5.51 15.39 -5.64
CA SER A 196 -4.42 16.32 -5.33
C SER A 196 -3.02 15.76 -5.64
N VAL A 197 -2.86 14.43 -5.60
CA VAL A 197 -1.58 13.73 -5.87
C VAL A 197 -1.44 13.38 -7.36
N SER A 198 -2.55 13.22 -8.10
CA SER A 198 -2.55 12.87 -9.52
C SER A 198 -1.59 13.71 -10.40
N PRO A 199 -1.46 15.05 -10.24
CA PRO A 199 -0.48 15.83 -10.99
C PRO A 199 0.98 15.40 -10.75
N LEU A 200 1.32 14.95 -9.53
CA LEU A 200 2.66 14.46 -9.18
C LEU A 200 2.95 13.11 -9.85
N TRP A 201 1.93 12.25 -9.95
CA TRP A 201 2.02 11.02 -10.73
C TRP A 201 2.22 11.34 -12.20
N ASN A 202 1.48 12.29 -12.77
CA ASN A 202 1.69 12.72 -14.15
C ASN A 202 3.13 13.21 -14.38
N MET A 203 3.71 13.99 -13.46
CA MET A 203 5.09 14.44 -13.57
C MET A 203 6.11 13.28 -13.56
N SER A 204 5.80 12.18 -12.87
CA SER A 204 6.71 11.03 -12.70
C SER A 204 6.49 9.93 -13.75
N LEU A 205 5.25 9.71 -14.19
CA LEU A 205 4.83 8.65 -15.11
C LEU A 205 4.75 9.11 -16.57
N THR A 206 4.34 10.35 -16.87
CA THR A 206 4.32 10.89 -18.24
C THR A 206 5.68 10.78 -18.94
N PRO A 207 6.81 11.06 -18.26
CA PRO A 207 8.13 10.85 -18.86
C PRO A 207 8.32 9.42 -19.40
N LEU A 208 7.84 8.41 -18.66
CA LEU A 208 7.97 6.98 -19.04
C LEU A 208 7.21 6.62 -20.33
N ARG A 209 6.23 7.41 -20.74
CA ARG A 209 5.45 7.19 -21.99
C ARG A 209 6.28 7.44 -23.25
N THR A 210 7.35 8.21 -23.15
CA THR A 210 8.20 8.50 -24.30
C THR A 210 9.32 7.45 -24.34
N GLU A 211 9.29 6.54 -25.33
CA GLU A 211 10.30 5.48 -25.55
C GLU A 211 11.76 5.97 -25.63
N ARG A 212 11.99 7.29 -25.59
CA ARG A 212 13.29 7.97 -25.73
C ARG A 212 13.85 8.56 -24.45
N LEU A 213 13.25 8.34 -23.29
CA LEU A 213 13.99 8.62 -22.07
C LEU A 213 15.09 7.58 -21.92
N ASN A 214 16.28 8.01 -22.35
CA ASN A 214 17.54 7.55 -21.83
C ASN A 214 17.32 7.05 -20.41
N ARG A 215 17.69 5.80 -20.15
CA ARG A 215 17.83 5.14 -18.85
C ARG A 215 18.85 5.87 -17.97
N ARG A 216 18.76 7.19 -17.87
CA ARG A 216 19.44 7.99 -16.86
C ARG A 216 18.52 7.88 -15.66
N ASN A 217 18.63 6.75 -14.97
CA ASN A 217 18.20 6.69 -13.59
C ASN A 217 18.69 7.98 -12.93
N ARG A 218 17.80 8.70 -12.24
CA ARG A 218 18.15 9.94 -11.51
C ARG A 218 19.39 9.71 -10.62
N ILE A 219 19.58 8.46 -10.19
CA ILE A 219 20.77 7.91 -9.56
C ILE A 219 21.15 6.64 -10.33
N LYS A 220 22.35 6.57 -10.91
CA LYS A 220 22.83 5.32 -11.53
C LYS A 220 23.00 4.27 -10.43
N PHE A 221 22.12 3.29 -10.44
CA PHE A 221 22.19 2.12 -9.58
C PHE A 221 23.09 1.08 -10.23
N GLU A 222 24.33 0.97 -9.77
CA GLU A 222 25.34 0.07 -10.37
C GLU A 222 25.40 -1.29 -9.67
N ARG A 223 25.27 -1.31 -8.33
CA ARG A 223 25.19 -2.52 -7.51
C ARG A 223 24.70 -2.21 -6.10
N ILE A 224 24.16 -3.20 -5.40
CA ILE A 224 23.96 -3.17 -3.95
C ILE A 224 25.22 -3.76 -3.31
N GLU A 225 25.90 -3.00 -2.45
CA GLU A 225 26.87 -3.54 -1.52
C GLU A 225 26.18 -3.73 -0.18
N TYR A 226 25.82 -4.97 0.11
CA TYR A 226 25.35 -5.32 1.44
C TYR A 226 26.55 -5.25 2.39
N LEU A 227 26.43 -4.45 3.45
CA LEU A 227 27.33 -4.59 4.59
C LEU A 227 27.21 -6.03 5.09
N PRO A 228 28.32 -6.68 5.48
CA PRO A 228 28.26 -8.04 6.00
C PRO A 228 27.31 -8.06 7.21
N SER A 229 26.12 -8.61 7.02
CA SER A 229 25.21 -8.88 8.12
C SER A 229 25.73 -10.12 8.83
N THR A 230 25.94 -10.02 10.14
CA THR A 230 26.11 -11.20 11.00
C THR A 230 24.84 -12.05 11.05
N ASN A 231 23.73 -11.47 10.60
CA ASN A 231 22.41 -12.03 10.72
C ASN A 231 21.91 -12.53 9.36
N SER A 232 21.32 -13.71 9.37
CA SER A 232 20.66 -14.29 8.21
C SER A 232 19.42 -13.48 7.83
N LEU A 233 18.97 -13.55 6.57
CA LEU A 233 17.75 -12.87 6.12
C LEU A 233 16.52 -13.23 6.96
N GLY A 234 16.50 -14.41 7.60
CA GLY A 234 15.46 -14.82 8.54
C GLY A 234 15.47 -14.05 9.86
N GLU A 235 16.65 -13.65 10.35
CA GLU A 235 16.78 -12.83 11.57
C GLU A 235 16.47 -11.34 11.33
N VAL A 236 16.60 -10.85 10.09
CA VAL A 236 16.31 -9.45 9.74
C VAL A 236 14.82 -9.19 9.53
N LEU A 237 14.07 -10.21 9.12
CA LEU A 237 12.64 -10.07 8.84
C LEU A 237 11.74 -10.44 10.04
N GLU A 238 12.30 -10.83 11.19
CA GLU A 238 11.55 -11.39 12.34
C GLU A 238 10.41 -12.33 11.90
N LEU A 239 10.60 -13.05 10.79
CA LEU A 239 9.64 -14.06 10.38
C LEU A 239 9.77 -15.14 11.43
N GLY A 240 8.71 -15.29 12.23
CA GLY A 240 8.58 -16.37 13.20
C GLY A 240 9.00 -17.69 12.58
N SER A 241 9.47 -18.60 13.44
CA SER A 241 9.89 -19.92 13.01
C SER A 241 8.73 -20.58 12.24
N PRO A 242 9.00 -21.42 11.22
CA PRO A 242 7.94 -22.12 10.49
C PRO A 242 6.96 -22.89 11.40
N SER A 243 7.39 -23.29 12.60
CA SER A 243 6.55 -23.91 13.63
C SER A 243 5.47 -22.99 14.22
N ASP A 244 5.60 -21.66 14.09
CA ASP A 244 4.62 -20.70 14.57
C ASP A 244 3.38 -20.61 13.65
N PHE A 245 3.44 -21.25 12.47
CA PHE A 245 2.36 -21.28 11.47
C PHE A 245 1.74 -22.68 11.27
N GLU A 246 2.13 -23.68 12.07
CA GLU A 246 1.59 -25.06 11.94
C GLU A 246 0.23 -25.26 12.62
N ASP A 247 -0.27 -24.27 13.40
CA ASP A 247 -1.53 -24.37 14.16
C ASP A 247 -2.66 -23.42 13.66
N ILE A 248 -2.69 -23.06 12.37
CA ILE A 248 -3.86 -22.38 11.73
C ILE A 248 -4.54 -23.29 10.70
#